data_AF-A0A0A9YHK2-F1
#
_entry.id   AF-A0A0A9YHK2-F1
#
_cell.length_a   1.000
_cell.length_b   1.000
_cell.length_c   1.000
_cell.angle_alpha   90.00
_cell.angle_beta   90.00
_cell.angle_gamma   90.00
#
_symmetry.space_group_name_H-M   'P 1'
#
loop_
_entity.id
_entity.type
_entity.pdbx_description
1 polymer ?
#
loop_
_entity_poly.entity_id
_entity_poly.type
_entity_poly.pdbx_seq_one_letter_code
_entity_poly.pdbx_strand_id
1 'polypeptide(L)'
;MLFNTCKRLASLQIPKRTFFGALNAIFNSVSPSRIKLVGPDRACAEWLMRNGAHIRWVGQEDFVTHYDNLPLDPEDESVYHIEEIFAKDSSISHHGFPYLMTNLPAINRLQPRLG
;
A
#
# COMPACT_ATOMS: atom_id res chain seq x y z
N MET A 1 10.14 39.83 28.67
CA MET A 1 10.75 39.00 27.61
C MET A 1 9.80 37.89 27.10
N LEU A 2 8.51 38.19 26.81
CA LEU A 2 7.52 37.16 26.44
C LEU A 2 6.73 37.43 25.13
N PHE A 3 6.95 38.57 24.47
CA PHE A 3 6.16 38.95 23.27
C PHE A 3 6.79 38.58 21.92
N ASN A 4 8.05 38.11 21.89
CA ASN A 4 8.76 37.83 20.64
C ASN A 4 8.63 36.40 20.12
N THR A 5 8.04 35.49 20.89
CA THR A 5 7.94 34.06 20.54
C THR A 5 6.80 33.77 19.56
N CYS A 6 5.73 34.57 19.56
CA CYS A 6 4.55 34.32 18.71
C CYS A 6 4.75 34.65 17.22
N LYS A 7 5.68 35.55 16.88
CA LYS A 7 5.92 35.93 15.47
C LYS A 7 6.67 34.87 14.66
N ARG A 8 7.29 33.88 15.31
CA ARG A 8 7.98 32.75 14.64
C ARG A 8 7.05 31.63 14.19
N LEU A 9 5.82 31.56 14.71
CA LEU A 9 4.85 30.54 14.32
C LEU A 9 4.12 30.90 13.01
N ALA A 10 4.04 32.19 12.66
CA ALA A 10 3.40 32.66 11.42
C ALA A 10 4.18 32.31 10.14
N SER A 11 5.48 32.02 10.25
CA SER A 11 6.32 31.57 9.13
C SER A 11 6.36 30.05 8.96
N LEU A 12 5.63 29.29 9.79
CA LEU A 12 5.41 27.88 9.53
C LEU A 12 4.43 27.80 8.36
N GLN A 13 4.94 27.65 7.15
CA GLN A 13 4.15 27.27 5.98
C GLN A 13 3.53 25.91 6.29
N ILE A 14 2.31 25.90 6.83
CA ILE A 14 1.52 24.69 6.94
C ILE A 14 1.23 24.29 5.50
N PRO A 15 1.78 23.16 5.01
CA PRO A 15 1.55 22.75 3.64
C PRO A 15 0.04 22.50 3.50
N LYS A 16 -0.63 23.38 2.74
CA LYS A 16 -2.05 23.22 2.42
C LYS A 16 -2.16 21.99 1.52
N ARG A 17 -2.55 20.84 2.08
CA ARG A 17 -2.85 19.66 1.27
C ARG A 17 -4.06 20.01 0.42
N THR A 18 -3.93 19.87 -0.89
CA THR A 18 -5.09 19.96 -1.80
C THR A 18 -6.02 18.79 -1.52
N PHE A 19 -7.29 18.89 -1.93
CA PHE A 19 -8.25 17.79 -1.83
C PHE A 19 -7.66 16.47 -2.36
N PHE A 20 -7.08 16.48 -3.57
CA PHE A 20 -6.45 15.30 -4.16
C PHE A 20 -5.18 14.85 -3.42
N GLY A 21 -4.42 15.78 -2.82
CA GLY A 21 -3.28 15.42 -1.97
C GLY A 21 -3.69 14.75 -0.66
N ALA A 22 -4.85 15.09 -0.11
CA ALA A 22 -5.44 14.40 1.03
C ALA A 22 -6.01 13.04 0.61
N LEU A 23 -6.73 12.97 -0.51
CA LEU A 23 -7.31 11.74 -1.05
C LEU A 23 -6.21 10.70 -1.34
N ASN A 24 -5.15 11.10 -2.03
CA ASN A 24 -4.00 10.24 -2.31
C ASN A 24 -3.35 9.69 -1.02
N ALA A 25 -3.28 10.51 0.03
CA ALA A 25 -2.73 10.08 1.31
C ALA A 25 -3.65 9.08 2.03
N ILE A 26 -4.97 9.26 1.96
CA ILE A 26 -5.95 8.33 2.54
C ILE A 26 -5.89 6.97 1.83
N PHE A 27 -5.92 6.96 0.49
CA PHE A 27 -5.86 5.72 -0.30
C PHE A 27 -4.56 4.94 -0.10
N ASN A 28 -3.46 5.64 0.16
CA ASN A 28 -2.17 5.03 0.46
C ASN A 28 -1.91 4.81 1.95
N SER A 29 -2.83 5.17 2.84
CA SER A 29 -2.61 4.99 4.27
C SER A 29 -2.53 3.51 4.67
N VAL A 30 -1.58 3.20 5.55
CA VAL A 30 -1.39 1.87 6.10
C VAL A 30 -2.40 1.63 7.22
N SER A 31 -3.06 0.47 7.20
CA SER A 31 -4.02 0.05 8.20
C SER A 31 -3.46 -1.13 9.00
N PRO A 32 -2.87 -0.88 10.18
CA PRO A 32 -2.33 -1.95 11.04
C PRO A 32 -3.41 -2.95 11.48
N SER A 33 -4.65 -2.48 11.67
CA SER A 33 -5.77 -3.35 12.01
C SER A 33 -6.11 -4.31 10.87
N ARG A 34 -6.04 -3.84 9.62
CA ARG A 34 -6.27 -4.71 8.45
C ARG A 34 -5.15 -5.74 8.30
N ILE A 35 -3.89 -5.32 8.44
CA ILE A 35 -2.74 -6.25 8.43
C ILE A 35 -2.90 -7.34 9.49
N LYS A 36 -3.35 -6.99 10.70
CA LYS A 36 -3.59 -7.97 11.77
C LYS A 36 -4.73 -8.95 11.44
N LEU A 37 -5.76 -8.48 10.73
CA LEU A 37 -6.96 -9.27 10.43
C LEU A 37 -6.74 -10.26 9.28
N VAL A 38 -6.08 -9.83 8.19
CA VAL A 38 -5.97 -10.64 6.96
C VAL A 38 -4.54 -11.05 6.62
N GLY A 39 -3.56 -10.62 7.41
CA GLY A 39 -2.15 -10.82 7.13
C GLY A 39 -1.56 -9.72 6.22
N PRO A 40 -0.21 -9.67 6.14
CA PRO A 40 0.49 -8.55 5.49
C PRO A 40 0.46 -8.62 3.96
N ASP A 41 0.54 -9.81 3.35
CA ASP A 41 0.45 -9.99 1.89
C ASP A 41 -0.94 -9.62 1.38
N ARG A 42 -1.99 -10.11 2.04
CA ARG A 42 -3.38 -9.81 1.67
C ARG A 42 -3.70 -8.32 1.79
N ALA A 43 -3.31 -7.68 2.90
CA ALA A 43 -3.50 -6.25 3.10
C ALA A 43 -2.71 -5.40 2.08
N CYS A 44 -1.51 -5.87 1.68
CA CYS A 44 -0.72 -5.25 0.62
C CYS A 44 -1.43 -5.34 -0.73
N ALA A 45 -1.96 -6.52 -1.09
CA ALA A 45 -2.72 -6.71 -2.33
C ALA A 45 -3.95 -5.80 -2.40
N GLU A 46 -4.69 -5.63 -1.29
CA GLU A 46 -5.81 -4.67 -1.23
C GLU A 46 -5.36 -3.24 -1.52
N TRP A 47 -4.25 -2.82 -0.90
CA TRP A 47 -3.71 -1.49 -1.12
C TRP A 47 -3.25 -1.26 -2.56
N LEU A 48 -2.58 -2.24 -3.15
CA LEU A 48 -2.15 -2.17 -4.55
C LEU A 48 -3.36 -2.06 -5.49
N MET A 49 -4.32 -2.98 -5.34
CA MET A 49 -5.47 -3.04 -6.25
C MET A 49 -6.43 -1.85 -6.12
N ARG A 50 -6.66 -1.33 -4.91
CA ARG A 50 -7.49 -0.10 -4.75
C ARG A 50 -6.83 1.16 -5.33
N ASN A 51 -5.52 1.13 -5.57
CA ASN A 51 -4.76 2.20 -6.23
C ASN A 51 -4.52 1.93 -7.72
N GLY A 52 -5.20 0.92 -8.30
CA GLY A 52 -5.12 0.62 -9.73
C GLY A 52 -3.89 -0.20 -10.15
N ALA A 53 -3.18 -0.84 -9.21
CA ALA A 53 -2.15 -1.81 -9.54
C ALA A 53 -2.74 -3.23 -9.62
N HIS A 54 -2.04 -4.12 -10.31
CA HIS A 54 -2.37 -5.54 -10.37
C HIS A 54 -1.30 -6.35 -9.66
N ILE A 55 -1.71 -7.49 -9.10
CA ILE A 55 -0.82 -8.44 -8.44
C ILE A 55 -0.99 -9.83 -9.02
N ARG A 56 0.05 -10.64 -8.93
CA ARG A 56 0.01 -12.07 -9.23
C ARG A 56 0.42 -12.82 -7.98
N TRP A 57 -0.36 -13.84 -7.59
CA TRP A 57 -0.01 -14.69 -6.46
C TRP A 57 1.01 -15.74 -6.87
N VAL A 58 1.82 -16.20 -5.91
CA VAL A 58 2.76 -17.31 -6.15
C VAL A 58 2.00 -18.54 -6.65
N GLY A 59 2.44 -19.06 -7.79
CA GLY A 59 1.87 -20.26 -8.40
C GLY A 59 0.61 -20.02 -9.25
N GLN A 60 0.18 -18.77 -9.40
CA GLN A 60 -0.87 -18.38 -10.35
C GLN A 60 -0.23 -17.87 -11.65
N GLU A 61 -0.79 -18.27 -12.80
CA GLU A 61 -0.32 -17.87 -14.12
C GLU A 61 -0.71 -16.42 -14.44
N ASP A 62 -1.95 -16.04 -14.12
CA ASP A 62 -2.52 -14.75 -14.46
C ASP A 62 -2.50 -13.74 -13.31
N PHE A 63 -2.48 -12.45 -13.67
CA PHE A 63 -2.70 -11.36 -12.74
C PHE A 63 -4.16 -11.31 -12.25
N VAL A 64 -4.34 -10.91 -11.00
CA VAL A 64 -5.66 -10.60 -10.46
C VAL A 64 -6.19 -9.32 -11.13
N THR A 65 -7.27 -9.47 -11.88
CA THR A 65 -7.84 -8.39 -12.71
C THR A 65 -8.78 -7.46 -11.95
N HIS A 66 -9.47 -7.97 -10.93
CA HIS A 66 -10.45 -7.22 -10.15
C HIS A 66 -10.21 -7.34 -8.65
N TYR A 67 -10.41 -6.25 -7.92
CA TYR A 67 -10.26 -6.20 -6.46
C TYR A 67 -11.13 -7.25 -5.76
N ASP A 68 -12.35 -7.46 -6.26
CA ASP A 68 -13.32 -8.40 -5.69
C ASP A 68 -12.89 -9.87 -5.86
N ASN A 69 -11.91 -10.14 -6.73
CA ASN A 69 -11.34 -11.48 -6.91
C ASN A 69 -10.24 -11.79 -5.89
N LEU A 70 -9.87 -10.82 -5.06
CA LEU A 70 -8.95 -11.09 -3.97
C LEU A 70 -9.67 -11.95 -2.91
N PRO A 71 -8.98 -12.89 -2.24
CA PRO A 71 -9.58 -13.81 -1.27
C PRO A 71 -10.40 -13.05 -0.22
N LEU A 72 -11.72 -13.20 -0.22
CA LEU A 72 -12.63 -12.38 0.59
C LEU A 72 -12.88 -12.98 1.98
N ASP A 73 -12.58 -14.26 2.16
CA ASP A 73 -13.10 -15.02 3.28
C ASP A 73 -12.20 -14.90 4.53
N PRO A 74 -12.73 -14.41 5.67
CA PRO A 74 -12.02 -14.48 6.95
C PRO A 74 -11.76 -15.92 7.42
N GLU A 75 -12.50 -16.89 6.86
CA GLU A 75 -12.35 -18.32 7.13
C GLU A 75 -11.35 -18.99 6.17
N ASP A 76 -10.88 -18.30 5.14
CA ASP A 76 -9.83 -18.79 4.25
C ASP A 76 -8.47 -18.72 4.96
N GLU A 77 -8.06 -19.85 5.52
CA GLU A 77 -6.76 -20.02 6.19
C GLU A 77 -5.58 -20.11 5.20
N SER A 78 -5.83 -20.05 3.88
CA SER A 78 -4.75 -20.18 2.92
C SER A 78 -3.81 -18.98 2.94
N VAL A 79 -2.51 -19.28 2.92
CA VAL A 79 -1.45 -18.27 2.97
C VAL A 79 -1.12 -17.85 1.55
N TYR A 80 -1.55 -16.65 1.17
CA TYR A 80 -1.23 -16.03 -0.11
C TYR A 80 0.07 -15.24 -0.03
N HIS A 81 0.90 -15.36 -1.07
CA HIS A 81 2.11 -14.56 -1.22
C HIS A 81 2.11 -13.85 -2.57
N ILE A 82 2.41 -12.54 -2.57
CA ILE A 82 2.53 -11.78 -3.81
C ILE A 82 3.82 -12.18 -4.53
N GLU A 83 3.69 -12.60 -5.79
CA GLU A 83 4.81 -12.91 -6.68
C GLU A 83 5.16 -11.71 -7.57
N GLU A 84 4.19 -11.06 -8.20
CA GLU A 84 4.49 -9.93 -9.07
C GLU A 84 3.54 -8.77 -8.82
N ILE A 85 4.05 -7.56 -9.05
CA ILE A 85 3.30 -6.31 -8.94
C ILE A 85 3.43 -5.60 -10.29
N PHE A 86 2.30 -5.35 -10.93
CA PHE A 86 2.21 -4.55 -12.14
C PHE A 86 1.47 -3.24 -11.83
N ALA A 87 2.23 -2.15 -11.73
CA ALA A 87 1.75 -0.86 -11.21
C ALA A 87 1.77 0.27 -12.25
N LYS A 88 1.38 -0.03 -13.50
CA LYS A 88 1.27 0.98 -14.56
C LYS A 88 0.03 1.86 -14.34
N ASP A 89 0.18 3.18 -14.49
CA ASP A 89 -0.89 4.18 -14.32
C ASP A 89 -1.61 4.11 -12.96
N SER A 90 -0.90 3.66 -11.92
CA SER A 90 -1.41 3.50 -10.56
C SER A 90 -1.14 4.74 -9.68
N SER A 91 -1.99 4.95 -8.67
CA SER A 91 -1.86 6.06 -7.71
C SER A 91 -1.08 5.69 -6.44
N ILE A 92 -0.26 4.64 -6.48
CA ILE A 92 0.53 4.24 -5.32
C ILE A 92 1.53 5.33 -4.94
N SER A 93 1.73 5.55 -3.64
CA SER A 93 2.67 6.55 -3.15
C SER A 93 3.39 6.11 -1.88
N HIS A 94 4.43 6.86 -1.51
CA HIS A 94 5.30 6.59 -0.37
C HIS A 94 4.56 6.33 0.96
N HIS A 95 3.34 6.86 1.13
CA HIS A 95 2.52 6.60 2.30
C HIS A 95 2.14 5.12 2.46
N GLY A 96 2.05 4.36 1.34
CA GLY A 96 1.64 2.96 1.33
C GLY A 96 2.79 1.96 1.22
N PHE A 97 4.01 2.43 0.89
CA PHE A 97 5.18 1.55 0.78
C PHE A 97 5.52 0.74 2.05
N PRO A 98 5.15 1.14 3.28
CA PRO A 98 5.32 0.25 4.43
C PRO A 98 4.55 -1.09 4.31
N TYR A 99 3.49 -1.19 3.50
CA TYR A 99 2.88 -2.49 3.17
C TYR A 99 3.89 -3.44 2.50
N LEU A 100 4.78 -2.92 1.64
CA LEU A 100 5.83 -3.71 0.98
C LEU A 100 6.91 -4.12 1.98
N MET A 101 7.26 -3.21 2.90
CA MET A 101 8.33 -3.47 3.88
C MET A 101 7.94 -4.51 4.92
N THR A 102 6.67 -4.53 5.32
CA THR A 102 6.13 -5.56 6.23
C THR A 102 6.23 -6.98 5.59
N ASN A 103 6.35 -7.04 4.26
CA ASN A 103 6.48 -8.26 3.45
C ASN A 103 7.93 -8.57 2.98
N LEU A 104 8.95 -7.83 3.43
CA LEU A 104 10.33 -7.96 2.94
C LEU A 104 10.96 -9.37 2.95
N PRO A 105 10.67 -10.30 3.89
CA PRO A 105 11.20 -11.66 3.74
C PRO A 105 10.62 -12.42 2.53
N ALA A 106 9.45 -12.02 2.00
CA ALA A 106 8.82 -12.64 0.84
C ALA A 106 9.27 -12.03 -0.50
N ILE A 107 9.45 -10.69 -0.58
CA ILE A 107 9.74 -9.97 -1.83
C ILE A 107 11.17 -10.24 -2.34
N ASN A 108 12.14 -10.56 -1.47
CA ASN A 108 13.47 -11.01 -1.88
C ASN A 108 13.48 -12.39 -2.58
N ARG A 109 12.33 -13.06 -2.72
CA ARG A 109 12.18 -14.27 -3.56
C ARG A 109 11.96 -13.95 -5.04
N LEU A 110 11.70 -12.68 -5.38
CA LEU A 110 11.53 -12.21 -6.75
C LEU A 110 12.90 -12.00 -7.37
N GLN A 111 13.58 -13.09 -7.69
CA GLN A 111 14.68 -13.02 -8.64
C GLN A 111 14.13 -12.58 -10.00
N PRO A 112 14.84 -11.73 -10.75
CA PRO A 112 14.47 -11.45 -12.12
C PRO A 112 14.59 -12.75 -12.91
N ARG A 113 13.47 -13.31 -13.36
CA ARG A 113 13.49 -14.32 -14.41
C ARG A 113 13.94 -13.62 -15.69
N LEU A 114 15.25 -13.57 -15.90
CA LEU A 114 15.86 -13.35 -17.21
C LEU A 114 15.41 -14.52 -18.10
N GLY A 115 14.43 -14.25 -18.95
CA GLY A 115 14.10 -15.03 -20.15
C GLY A 115 14.55 -14.26 -21.37
#